data_AF-A0A2T1NEL8-F1
#
_entry.id   AF-A0A2T1NEL8-F1
#
_cell.length_a   1.000
_cell.length_b   1.000
_cell.length_c   1.000
_cell.angle_alpha   90.00
_cell.angle_beta   90.00
_cell.angle_gamma   90.00
#
_symmetry.space_group_name_H-M   'P 1'
#
loop_
_entity.id
_entity.type
_entity.pdbx_description
1 polymer ?
#
loop_
_entity_poly.entity_id
_entity_poly.type
_entity_poly.pdbx_seq_one_letter_code
_entity_poly.pdbx_strand_id
1 'polypeptide(L)'
;MSDNTNKPKDVPFAPSRTELYDLYTGVSKTQINKSFKYVRKKFPIKSGNPKSLTNPQFVNFIIELGIPHGYKKSDFPFLDNVPIKLID
;
A
#
# COMPACT_ATOMS: atom_id res chain seq x y z
N MET A 1 4.74 29.11 -7.45
CA MET A 1 3.55 28.24 -7.34
C MET A 1 3.98 26.89 -7.87
N SER A 2 4.24 25.92 -7.00
CA SER A 2 4.74 24.61 -7.42
C SER A 2 3.56 23.71 -7.74
N ASP A 3 3.15 23.77 -9.00
CA ASP A 3 2.21 22.83 -9.61
C ASP A 3 2.90 21.46 -9.65
N ASN A 4 2.52 20.57 -8.74
CA ASN A 4 3.07 19.21 -8.65
C ASN A 4 1.94 18.20 -8.47
N THR A 5 0.83 18.41 -9.20
CA THR A 5 -0.40 17.63 -9.08
C THR A 5 -0.63 16.74 -10.31
N ASN A 6 0.43 16.13 -10.84
CA ASN A 6 0.32 15.15 -11.91
C ASN A 6 0.88 13.81 -11.49
N LYS A 7 -0.01 12.93 -11.02
CA LYS A 7 -0.04 11.49 -11.36
C LYS A 7 -1.27 10.81 -10.73
N PRO A 8 -2.32 10.50 -11.50
CA PRO A 8 -3.05 9.27 -11.29
C PRO A 8 -2.14 8.15 -11.81
N LYS A 9 -1.18 7.71 -11.01
CA LYS A 9 -0.50 6.45 -11.29
C LYS A 9 -1.49 5.37 -10.89
N ASP A 10 -1.94 4.57 -11.85
CA ASP A 10 -2.75 3.39 -11.58
C ASP A 10 -2.25 2.69 -10.32
N VAL A 11 -3.09 2.65 -9.29
CA VAL A 11 -2.74 2.00 -8.04
C VAL A 11 -2.52 0.52 -8.36
N PRO A 12 -1.32 -0.04 -8.09
CA PRO A 12 -1.05 -1.43 -8.40
C PRO A 12 -1.96 -2.32 -7.57
N PHE A 13 -2.64 -3.25 -8.23
CA PHE A 13 -3.47 -4.27 -7.57
C PHE A 13 -2.64 -5.26 -6.73
N ALA A 14 -1.36 -5.41 -7.06
CA ALA A 14 -0.45 -6.32 -6.38
C ALA A 14 0.97 -5.73 -6.32
N PRO A 15 1.21 -4.72 -5.46
CA PRO A 15 2.47 -4.00 -5.45
C PRO A 15 3.62 -4.87 -4.96
N SER A 16 4.73 -4.77 -5.68
CA SER A 16 6.05 -5.18 -5.23
C SER A 16 6.56 -4.25 -4.13
N ARG A 17 7.60 -4.70 -3.43
CA ARG A 17 8.27 -3.89 -2.40
C ARG A 17 8.80 -2.56 -2.96
N THR A 18 9.31 -2.55 -4.18
CA THR A 18 9.83 -1.33 -4.82
C THR A 18 8.72 -0.34 -5.11
N GLU A 19 7.58 -0.83 -5.64
CA GLU A 19 6.41 0.02 -5.90
C GLU A 19 5.85 0.63 -4.61
N LEU A 20 5.93 -0.08 -3.48
CA LEU A 20 5.54 0.48 -2.17
C LEU A 20 6.47 1.62 -1.71
N TYR A 21 7.76 1.58 -2.04
CA TYR A 21 8.67 2.71 -1.75
C TYR A 21 8.29 3.95 -2.56
N ASP A 22 7.90 3.77 -3.82
CA ASP A 22 7.48 4.86 -4.70
C ASP A 22 6.09 5.39 -4.33
N LEU A 23 5.22 4.52 -3.79
CA LEU A 23 3.87 4.88 -3.37
C LEU A 23 3.88 5.63 -2.03
N TYR A 24 4.72 5.22 -1.07
CA TYR A 24 4.83 5.81 0.25
C TYR A 24 6.11 6.65 0.39
N THR A 25 6.27 7.68 -0.45
CA THR A 25 7.48 8.52 -0.50
C THR A 25 7.82 9.23 0.82
N GLY A 26 6.83 9.44 1.69
CA GLY A 26 7.00 10.02 3.04
C GLY A 26 7.29 9.01 4.15
N VAL A 27 7.28 7.70 3.87
CA VAL A 27 7.50 6.65 4.88
C VAL A 27 8.89 6.04 4.72
N SER A 28 9.58 5.81 5.83
CA SER A 28 10.91 5.20 5.77
C SER A 28 10.87 3.79 5.15
N LYS A 29 11.88 3.46 4.34
CA LYS A 29 12.03 2.12 3.74
C LYS A 29 12.05 1.01 4.79
N THR A 30 12.58 1.29 5.98
CA THR A 30 12.57 0.35 7.12
C THR A 30 11.15 0.04 7.57
N GLN A 31 10.31 1.06 7.73
CA GLN A 31 8.92 0.90 8.12
C GLN A 31 8.11 0.16 7.04
N ILE A 32 8.28 0.52 5.77
CA ILE A 32 7.66 -0.20 4.63
C ILE A 32 8.06 -1.67 4.63
N ASN A 33 9.34 -1.99 4.85
CA ASN A 33 9.81 -3.37 4.94
C ASN A 33 9.22 -4.14 6.11
N LYS A 34 9.11 -3.50 7.27
CA LYS A 34 8.53 -4.09 8.47
C LYS A 34 7.07 -4.45 8.23
N SER A 35 6.28 -3.53 7.70
CA SER A 35 4.87 -3.76 7.37
C SER A 35 4.70 -4.80 6.27
N PHE A 36 5.53 -4.77 5.22
CA PHE A 36 5.49 -5.78 4.15
C PHE A 36 5.70 -7.20 4.69
N LYS A 37 6.71 -7.39 5.54
CA LYS A 37 6.99 -8.69 6.18
C LYS A 37 5.86 -9.07 7.15
N TYR A 38 5.36 -8.12 7.93
CA TYR A 38 4.28 -8.33 8.89
C TYR A 38 3.03 -8.85 8.21
N VAL A 39 2.55 -8.16 7.17
CA VAL A 39 1.33 -8.51 6.44
C VAL A 39 1.47 -9.88 5.75
N ARG A 40 2.61 -10.17 5.13
CA ARG A 40 2.85 -11.49 4.52
C ARG A 40 2.86 -12.64 5.53
N LYS A 41 3.37 -12.39 6.74
CA LYS A 41 3.36 -13.38 7.82
C LYS A 41 1.96 -13.59 8.38
N LYS A 42 1.19 -12.51 8.53
CA LYS A 42 -0.17 -12.54 9.11
C LYS A 42 -1.22 -13.07 8.14
N PHE A 43 -1.04 -12.79 6.85
CA PHE A 43 -1.93 -13.24 5.77
C PHE A 43 -1.13 -14.09 4.77
N PRO A 44 -0.71 -15.30 5.17
CA PRO A 44 0.06 -16.17 4.29
C PRO A 44 -0.80 -16.67 3.13
N ILE A 45 -0.15 -16.91 2.00
CA ILE A 45 -0.78 -17.46 0.80
C ILE A 45 -0.35 -18.91 0.64
N LYS A 46 -1.29 -19.76 0.23
CA LYS A 46 -1.11 -21.22 0.14
C LYS A 46 -0.16 -21.65 -0.98
N SER A 47 0.16 -20.77 -1.93
CA SER A 47 0.99 -21.10 -3.09
C SER A 47 1.98 -19.97 -3.40
N GLY A 48 3.27 -20.33 -3.43
CA GLY A 48 4.38 -19.48 -3.87
C GLY A 48 4.85 -18.43 -2.85
N ASN A 49 6.05 -17.91 -3.12
CA ASN A 49 6.61 -16.73 -2.46
C ASN A 49 6.66 -15.57 -3.48
N PRO A 50 5.51 -14.98 -3.86
CA PRO A 50 5.48 -13.88 -4.81
C PRO A 50 6.34 -12.73 -4.31
N LYS A 51 7.01 -12.02 -5.24
CA LYS A 51 7.80 -10.83 -4.90
C LYS A 51 6.91 -9.63 -4.53
N SER A 52 5.61 -9.72 -4.83
CA SER A 52 4.58 -8.71 -4.57
C SER A 52 3.58 -9.14 -3.51
N LEU A 53 2.86 -8.16 -2.97
CA LEU A 53 1.67 -8.40 -2.14
C LEU A 53 0.52 -8.87 -3.03
N THR A 54 -0.30 -9.78 -2.52
CA THR A 54 -1.63 -10.02 -3.11
C THR A 54 -2.57 -8.89 -2.75
N ASN A 55 -3.69 -8.79 -3.45
CA ASN A 55 -4.67 -7.74 -3.21
C ASN A 55 -5.18 -7.70 -1.75
N PRO A 56 -5.54 -8.84 -1.11
CA PRO A 56 -5.90 -8.84 0.32
C PRO A 56 -4.74 -8.44 1.24
N GLN A 57 -3.50 -8.79 0.89
CA GLN A 57 -2.33 -8.33 1.64
C GLN A 57 -2.16 -6.82 1.47
N PHE A 58 -2.34 -6.28 0.26
CA PHE A 58 -2.20 -4.84 0.05
C PHE A 58 -3.26 -4.03 0.79
N VAL A 59 -4.52 -4.50 0.83
CA VAL A 59 -5.56 -3.94 1.70
C VAL A 59 -5.08 -3.84 3.15
N ASN A 60 -4.57 -4.95 3.71
CA ASN A 60 -4.08 -4.98 5.09
C ASN A 60 -2.83 -4.13 5.30
N PHE A 61 -2.00 -3.98 4.27
CA PHE A 61 -0.85 -3.07 4.29
C PHE A 61 -1.30 -1.62 4.40
N ILE A 62 -2.34 -1.22 3.65
CA ILE A 62 -2.94 0.13 3.74
C ILE A 62 -3.68 0.32 5.06
N ILE A 63 -4.31 -0.72 5.64
CA ILE A 63 -4.89 -0.62 6.99
C ILE A 63 -3.81 -0.38 8.04
N GLU A 64 -2.66 -1.05 7.92
CA GLU A 64 -1.53 -0.94 8.87
C GLU A 64 -0.78 0.40 8.74
N LEU A 65 -0.56 0.89 7.52
CA LEU A 65 0.26 2.08 7.23
C LEU A 65 -0.53 3.31 6.81
N GLY A 66 -1.86 3.22 6.72
CA GLY A 66 -2.70 4.29 6.20
C GLY A 66 -2.62 4.45 4.68
N ILE A 67 -3.45 5.37 4.19
CA ILE A 67 -3.47 5.77 2.78
C ILE A 67 -2.18 6.56 2.49
N PRO A 68 -1.45 6.25 1.40
CA PRO A 68 -0.23 6.97 1.06
C PRO A 68 -0.50 8.45 0.78
N HIS A 69 0.47 9.29 1.12
CA HIS A 69 0.37 10.74 0.94
C HIS A 69 0.14 11.12 -0.54
N GLY A 70 -0.82 12.01 -0.79
CA GLY A 70 -1.21 12.43 -2.14
C GLY A 70 -2.27 11.56 -2.81
N TYR A 71 -2.74 10.51 -2.13
CA TYR A 71 -3.86 9.67 -2.59
C TYR A 71 -5.07 9.81 -1.66
N LYS A 72 -6.25 9.49 -2.17
CA LYS A 72 -7.53 9.42 -1.45
C LYS A 72 -8.04 7.98 -1.47
N LYS A 73 -8.96 7.65 -0.55
CA LYS A 73 -9.56 6.30 -0.48
C LYS A 73 -10.21 5.88 -1.80
N SER A 74 -10.82 6.82 -2.51
CA SER A 74 -11.44 6.61 -3.83
C SER A 74 -10.47 6.13 -4.90
N ASP A 75 -9.18 6.40 -4.75
CA ASP A 75 -8.14 5.96 -5.69
C ASP A 75 -7.82 4.47 -5.52
N PHE A 76 -8.31 3.85 -4.45
CA PHE A 76 -8.15 2.44 -4.14
C PHE A 76 -9.52 1.75 -4.21
N PRO A 77 -10.01 1.39 -5.42
CA PRO A 77 -11.35 0.81 -5.58
C PRO A 77 -11.54 -0.51 -4.82
N PHE A 78 -10.45 -1.20 -4.48
CA PHE A 78 -10.48 -2.42 -3.66
C PHE A 78 -10.61 -2.16 -2.15
N LEU A 79 -10.62 -0.90 -1.71
CA LEU A 79 -10.89 -0.49 -0.33
C LEU A 79 -12.37 -0.14 -0.09
N ASP A 80 -13.22 -0.38 -1.08
CA ASP A 80 -14.65 -0.17 -0.94
C ASP A 80 -15.17 -1.06 0.20
N ASN A 81 -15.90 -0.44 1.14
CA ASN A 81 -16.36 -1.07 2.39
C ASN A 81 -15.28 -1.50 3.40
N VAL A 82 -14.00 -1.13 3.22
CA VAL A 82 -12.95 -1.42 4.21
C VAL A 82 -12.87 -0.29 5.26
N PRO A 83 -12.93 -0.59 6.57
CA PRO A 83 -12.70 0.39 7.62
C PRO A 83 -11.20 0.70 7.73
N ILE A 84 -10.79 1.91 7.37
CA ILE A 84 -9.37 2.35 7.40
C ILE A 84 -9.27 3.54 8.35
N LYS A 85 -8.29 3.51 9.25
CA LYS A 85 -7.93 4.66 10.08
C LYS A 85 -7.08 5.61 9.24
N LEU A 86 -7.50 6.87 9.14
CA LEU A 86 -6.64 7.94 8.62
C LEU A 86 -5.50 8.14 9.63
N ILE A 87 -4.29 8.31 9.14
CA ILE A 87 -3.16 8.72 9.98
C ILE A 87 -3.22 10.25 10.02
N ASP A 88 -3.47 10.79 11.22
CA ASP A 88 -3.33 12.21 11.55
C ASP A 88 -1.85 12.62 11.50
#